data_AF-A0A0F9AKQ1-F1
#
_entry.id   AF-A0A0F9AKQ1-F1
#
_cell.length_a   1.000
_cell.length_b   1.000
_cell.length_c   1.000
_cell.angle_alpha   90.00
_cell.angle_beta   90.00
_cell.angle_gamma   90.00
#
_symmetry.space_group_name_H-M   'P 1'
#
loop_
_entity.id
_entity.type
_entity.pdbx_description
1 polymer ?
#
loop_
_entity_poly.entity_id
_entity_poly.type
_entity_poly.pdbx_seq_one_letter_code
_entity_poly.pdbx_strand_id
1 'polypeptide(L)' 'MSEVAERLEYLRGEIEKECISWGELIELQGLAEDGLIPDGDVVLLEWAGVPEFGEERVAASRNV' A
#
# COMPACT_ATOMS: atom_id res chain seq x y z
N MET A 1 7.87 7.90 17.66
CA MET A 1 7.42 8.37 16.33
C MET A 1 5.91 8.55 16.43
N SER A 2 5.13 8.74 15.36
CA SER A 2 3.66 8.62 15.48
C SER A 2 3.29 7.15 15.55
N GLU A 3 2.17 6.83 16.21
CA GLU A 3 1.66 5.45 16.31
C GLU A 3 1.46 4.81 14.92
N VAL A 4 0.96 5.60 13.97
CA VAL A 4 0.81 5.17 12.56
C VAL A 4 2.16 4.86 11.92
N ALA A 5 3.19 5.69 12.10
CA ALA A 5 4.50 5.44 11.52
C ALA A 5 5.15 4.16 12.08
N GLU A 6 4.98 3.90 13.38
CA GLU A 6 5.45 2.66 14.01
C GLU A 6 4.69 1.44 13.48
N ARG A 7 3.40 1.59 13.20
CA ARG A 7 2.59 0.52 12.61
C ARG A 7 2.99 0.22 11.17
N LEU A 8 3.19 1.24 10.34
CA LEU A 8 3.65 1.07 8.95
C LEU A 8 5.02 0.38 8.88
N GLU A 9 5.94 0.72 9.79
CA GLU A 9 7.25 0.08 9.87
C GLU A 9 7.14 -1.41 10.26
N TYR A 10 6.28 -1.73 11.23
CA TYR A 10 5.99 -3.13 11.56
C TYR A 10 5.43 -3.89 10.35
N LEU A 11 4.45 -3.33 9.64
CA LEU A 11 3.83 -3.96 8.48
C LEU A 11 4.85 -4.18 7.35
N ARG A 12 5.76 -3.21 7.13
CA ARG A 12 6.87 -3.39 6.19
C ARG A 12 7.76 -4.57 6.58
N GLY A 13 8.09 -4.70 7.87
CA GLY A 13 8.88 -5.82 8.37
C GLY A 13 8.21 -7.18 8.14
N GLU A 14 6.88 -7.27 8.24
CA GLU A 14 6.15 -8.51 7.95
C GLU A 14 6.03 -8.79 6.44
N ILE A 15 5.94 -7.75 5.61
CA ILE A 15 6.01 -7.85 4.14
C ILE A 15 7.37 -8.37 3.69
N GLU A 16 8.48 -7.82 4.20
CA GLU A 16 9.84 -8.22 3.84
C GLU A 16 10.14 -9.69 4.18
N LYS A 17 9.50 -10.21 5.24
CA LYS A 17 9.59 -11.62 5.64
C LYS A 17 8.60 -12.52 4.89
N GLU A 18 7.75 -11.94 4.05
CA GLU A 18 6.62 -12.60 3.37
C GLU A 18 5.70 -13.34 4.37
N CYS A 19 5.51 -12.79 5.57
CA CYS A 19 4.72 -13.40 6.65
C CYS A 19 3.54 -12.55 7.14
N ILE A 20 3.22 -11.46 6.45
CA ILE A 20 2.06 -10.63 6.75
C ILE A 20 0.76 -11.45 6.68
N SER A 21 -0.09 -11.29 7.68
CA SER A 21 -1.38 -11.97 7.75
C SER A 21 -2.45 -11.29 6.91
N TRP A 22 -3.54 -12.01 6.62
CA TRP A 22 -4.70 -11.42 5.94
C TRP A 22 -5.33 -10.24 6.71
N GLY A 23 -5.34 -10.30 8.04
CA GLY A 23 -5.87 -9.19 8.85
C GLY A 23 -5.00 -7.94 8.74
N GLU A 24 -3.68 -8.11 8.72
CA GLU A 24 -2.72 -7.03 8.52
C GLU A 24 -2.78 -6.45 7.11
N LEU A 25 -3.04 -7.27 6.08
CA LEU A 25 -3.29 -6.78 4.72
C LEU A 25 -4.56 -5.93 4.61
N ILE A 26 -5.64 -6.32 5.30
CA ILE A 26 -6.88 -5.55 5.35
C ILE A 26 -6.65 -4.22 6.09
N GLU A 27 -5.90 -4.26 7.19
CA GLU A 27 -5.49 -3.04 7.91
C GLU A 27 -4.68 -2.11 7.01
N LEU A 28 -3.69 -2.65 6.30
CA LEU A 28 -2.83 -1.89 5.37
C LEU A 28 -3.66 -1.23 4.26
N GLN A 29 -4.65 -1.93 3.71
CA GLN A 29 -5.62 -1.37 2.76
C GLN A 29 -6.35 -0.15 3.35
N GLY A 30 -6.89 -0.27 4.56
CA GLY A 30 -7.57 0.85 5.24
C GLY A 30 -6.64 2.06 5.47
N LEU A 31 -5.38 1.81 5.86
CA LEU A 31 -4.38 2.88 6.03
C LEU A 31 -4.08 3.61 4.71
N ALA A 32 -4.11 2.89 3.59
CA ALA A 32 -3.94 3.47 2.27
C ALA A 32 -5.17 4.30 1.85
N GLU A 33 -6.38 3.77 2.07
CA GLU A 33 -7.65 4.49 1.81
C GLU A 33 -7.75 5.78 2.62
N ASP A 34 -7.27 5.78 3.86
CA ASP A 34 -7.21 6.95 4.75
C ASP A 34 -6.10 7.95 4.38
N GLY A 35 -5.25 7.65 3.38
CA GLY A 35 -4.17 8.51 2.92
C GLY A 35 -3.02 8.66 3.91
N LEU A 36 -2.80 7.65 4.77
CA LEU A 36 -1.78 7.66 5.82
C LEU A 36 -0.44 7.09 5.34
N ILE A 37 -0.41 6.44 4.18
CA ILE A 37 0.81 5.94 3.53
C ILE A 37 1.36 7.03 2.62
N PRO A 38 2.66 7.38 2.71
CA PRO A 38 3.25 8.36 1.79
C PRO A 38 3.14 7.90 0.32
N ASP A 39 2.81 8.82 -0.59
CA ASP A 39 2.68 8.53 -2.03
C ASP A 39 3.94 7.90 -2.66
N GLY A 40 5.12 8.14 -2.08
CA GLY A 40 6.38 7.55 -2.53
C GLY A 40 6.68 6.15 -1.98
N ASP A 41 5.83 5.62 -1.12
CA ASP A 41 6.03 4.34 -0.44
C ASP A 41 5.43 3.18 -1.24
N VAL A 42 6.05 2.93 -2.40
CA VAL A 42 5.56 1.98 -3.40
C VAL A 42 5.32 0.59 -2.80
N VAL A 43 6.18 0.12 -1.90
CA VAL A 43 6.04 -1.21 -1.27
C VAL A 43 4.75 -1.33 -0.47
N LEU A 44 4.47 -0.37 0.42
CA LEU A 44 3.26 -0.42 1.23
C LEU A 44 2.01 -0.20 0.38
N LEU A 45 2.08 0.70 -0.60
CA LEU A 45 0.98 0.98 -1.52
C LEU A 45 0.63 -0.23 -2.40
N GLU A 46 1.61 -0.92 -2.96
CA GLU A 46 1.40 -2.11 -3.79
C GLU A 46 0.77 -3.26 -2.99
N TRP A 47 1.26 -3.53 -1.78
CA TRP A 47 0.69 -4.54 -0.91
C TRP A 47 -0.69 -4.16 -0.35
N ALA A 48 -0.98 -2.85 -0.25
CA ALA A 48 -2.32 -2.32 0.00
C ALA A 48 -3.24 -2.40 -1.23
N GLY A 49 -2.75 -2.84 -2.40
CA GLY A 49 -3.53 -2.89 -3.64
C GLY A 49 -3.73 -1.53 -4.32
N VAL A 50 -2.97 -0.50 -3.94
CA VAL A 50 -2.99 0.81 -4.60
C VAL A 50 -2.12 0.75 -5.86
N PRO A 51 -2.69 1.04 -7.05
CA PRO A 51 -1.91 1.02 -8.29
C PRO A 51 -0.80 2.07 -8.31
N GLU A 52 0.44 1.68 -8.62
CA GLU A 52 1.59 2.58 -8.77
C GLU A 52 1.36 3.63 -9.90
N PHE A 53 0.57 3.27 -10.90
CA PHE A 53 0.11 4.15 -11.96
C PHE A 53 -1.41 4.19 -11.89
N GLY A 54 -1.98 5.29 -11.36
CA GLY A 54 -3.42 5.46 -11.27
C GLY A 54 -4.14 5.02 -12.54
N GLU A 55 -5.34 4.45 -12.40
CA GLU A 55 -6.12 3.80 -13.48
C GLU A 55 -6.24 4.65 -14.76
N GLU A 56 -6.11 5.97 -14.64
CA GLU A 56 -6.10 6.95 -15.73
C GLU A 56 -5.01 6.71 -16.80
N ARG A 57 -3.85 6.15 -16.44
CA ARG A 57 -2.74 5.93 -17.41
C ARG A 57 -2.95 4.71 -18.30
N VAL A 58 -3.80 3.77 -17.91
CA VAL A 58 -4.06 2.53 -18.68
C VAL A 58 -5.19 2.74 -19.70
N ALA A 59 -6.16 3.62 -19.39
CA ALA A 59 -7.27 3.94 -20.29
C ALA A 59 -6.81 4.63 -21.60
N ALA A 60 -5.68 5.34 -21.59
CA ALA A 60 -5.12 6.03 -22.76
C ALA A 60 -4.56 5.09 -23.85
N SER A 61 -4.36 3.80 -23.57
CA SER A 61 -3.86 2.82 -24.56
C SER A 61 -4.95 1.98 -25.24
N ARG A 62 -6.24 2.19 -24.93
CA ARG A 62 -7.34 1.32 -25.42
C ARG A 62 -8.05 1.81 -26.69
N ASN A 63 -7.38 2.63 -27.50
CA ASN A 63 -7.81 2.99 -28.86
C ASN A 63 -6.78 2.52 -29.89
N VAL A 64 -6.81 1.23 -30.24
CA VAL A 64 -6.25 0.68 -31.49
C VAL A 64 -7.28 -0.26 -32.09
#